data_AF-A0A1L9AVP3-F1
#
_entry.id   AF-A0A1L9AVP3-F1
#
_cell.length_a   1.000
_cell.length_b   1.000
_cell.length_c   1.000
_cell.angle_alpha   90.00
_cell.angle_beta   90.00
_cell.angle_gamma   90.00
#
_symmetry.space_group_name_H-M   'P 1'
#
loop_
_entity.id
_entity.type
_entity.pdbx_description
1 polymer ?
#
loop_
_entity_poly.entity_id
_entity_poly.type
_entity_poly.pdbx_seq_one_letter_code
_entity_poly.pdbx_strand_id
1 'polypeptide(L)'
;MLARDVIRFAFYLPHDHPEIAEGVRHAVEVYMRGVGEGPKTIRHSFTNDDEGDALTVERWSYVRRLLSSDRPFRFIEELPEDIADRMEKRGYATRVILDGGPRSRNGYEFHYQARIPWRTPSRDTVSLLFATLPTEYLHEHGPTKVRELALEMASQLRFASGHVGFALRLYWPLRRADESIRSSGHDLPTYREFARLLEPWLEPLPLTETTGEQGNLYNAMGFTQEEVRRWSRRFLD
;
A
#
# COMPACT_ATOMS: atom_id res chain seq x y z
N MET A 1 12.58 16.38 -7.22
CA MET A 1 12.20 15.71 -5.97
C MET A 1 12.28 14.20 -6.20
N LEU A 2 13.10 13.47 -5.44
CA LEU A 2 13.31 12.02 -5.64
C LEU A 2 12.66 11.16 -4.56
N ALA A 3 12.29 11.80 -3.46
CA ALA A 3 11.50 11.25 -2.37
C ALA A 3 10.36 12.22 -2.05
N ARG A 4 9.20 11.70 -1.66
CA ARG A 4 8.07 12.48 -1.14
C ARG A 4 7.57 11.87 0.16
N ASP A 5 7.29 12.70 1.14
CA ASP A 5 6.58 12.34 2.34
C ASP A 5 5.10 12.07 2.03
N VAL A 6 4.61 10.93 2.50
CA VAL A 6 3.24 10.48 2.27
C VAL A 6 2.68 9.82 3.53
N ILE A 7 1.35 9.78 3.63
CA ILE A 7 0.64 8.81 4.45
C ILE A 7 0.43 7.56 3.60
N ARG A 8 0.81 6.40 4.12
CA ARG A 8 0.61 5.11 3.47
C ARG A 8 -0.40 4.28 4.25
N PHE A 9 -1.40 3.77 3.54
CA PHE A 9 -2.27 2.70 4.01
C PHE A 9 -1.77 1.40 3.40
N ALA A 10 -1.57 0.34 4.17
CA ALA A 10 -1.18 -0.96 3.65
C ALA A 10 -1.94 -2.07 4.35
N PHE A 11 -2.40 -3.04 3.56
CA PHE A 11 -3.22 -4.16 4.00
C PHE A 11 -2.66 -5.45 3.39
N TYR A 12 -2.43 -6.45 4.25
CA TYR A 12 -1.92 -7.76 3.88
C TYR A 12 -3.07 -8.76 3.92
N LEU A 13 -3.45 -9.28 2.76
CA LEU A 13 -4.62 -10.15 2.60
C LEU A 13 -4.17 -11.59 2.36
N PRO A 14 -4.55 -12.57 3.22
CA PRO A 14 -4.12 -13.97 3.08
C PRO A 14 -4.82 -14.72 1.93
N HIS A 15 -5.59 -14.02 1.12
CA HIS A 15 -6.47 -14.57 0.09
C HIS A 15 -5.97 -14.21 -1.33
N ASP A 16 -6.30 -15.05 -2.31
CA ASP A 16 -6.12 -14.75 -3.73
C ASP A 16 -7.26 -13.89 -4.29
N HIS A 17 -7.11 -13.41 -5.52
CA HIS A 17 -8.00 -12.40 -6.09
C HIS A 17 -9.49 -12.75 -6.04
N PRO A 18 -9.97 -13.92 -6.54
CA PRO A 18 -11.39 -14.26 -6.50
C PRO A 18 -12.08 -14.06 -5.14
N GLU A 19 -11.38 -14.35 -4.03
CA GLU A 19 -11.94 -14.27 -2.68
C GLU A 19 -12.03 -12.84 -2.11
N ILE A 20 -11.23 -11.90 -2.64
CA ILE A 20 -11.13 -10.52 -2.14
C ILE A 20 -11.49 -9.45 -3.19
N ALA A 21 -11.82 -9.87 -4.42
CA ALA A 21 -12.04 -8.98 -5.55
C ALA A 21 -13.04 -7.86 -5.23
N GLU A 22 -14.18 -8.21 -4.62
CA GLU A 22 -15.22 -7.26 -4.23
C GLU A 22 -14.73 -6.24 -3.19
N GLY A 23 -14.00 -6.70 -2.17
CA GLY A 23 -13.42 -5.81 -1.16
C GLY A 23 -12.35 -4.87 -1.74
N VAL A 24 -11.52 -5.38 -2.65
CA VAL A 24 -10.51 -4.59 -3.36
C VAL A 24 -11.17 -3.57 -4.27
N ARG A 25 -12.24 -3.95 -4.97
CA ARG A 25 -13.04 -3.05 -5.81
C ARG A 25 -13.67 -1.95 -4.97
N HIS A 26 -14.24 -2.27 -3.81
CA HIS A 26 -14.73 -1.26 -2.86
C HIS A 26 -13.61 -0.31 -2.43
N ALA A 27 -12.46 -0.84 -2.02
CA ALA A 27 -11.33 -0.03 -1.56
C ALA A 27 -10.81 0.94 -2.63
N VAL A 28 -10.73 0.53 -3.90
CA VAL A 28 -10.29 1.42 -4.98
C VAL A 28 -11.32 2.50 -5.29
N GLU A 29 -12.62 2.19 -5.26
CA GLU A 29 -13.69 3.18 -5.47
C GLU A 29 -13.72 4.22 -4.34
N VAL A 30 -13.56 3.77 -3.09
CA VAL A 30 -13.45 4.66 -1.92
C VAL A 30 -12.26 5.59 -2.05
N TYR A 31 -11.08 5.04 -2.40
CA TYR A 31 -9.87 5.83 -2.61
C TYR A 31 -10.07 6.87 -3.72
N MET A 32 -10.55 6.45 -4.90
CA MET A 32 -10.79 7.34 -6.04
C MET A 32 -11.83 8.42 -5.74
N ARG A 33 -12.88 8.11 -4.97
CA ARG A 33 -13.87 9.10 -4.51
C ARG A 33 -13.26 10.10 -3.52
N GLY A 34 -12.32 9.66 -2.68
CA GLY A 34 -11.65 10.50 -1.69
C GLY A 34 -10.60 11.44 -2.28
N VAL A 35 -9.82 10.98 -3.26
CA VAL A 35 -8.69 11.75 -3.83
C VAL A 35 -9.01 12.43 -5.16
N GLY A 36 -10.01 11.90 -5.89
CA GLY A 36 -10.41 12.40 -7.20
C GLY A 36 -9.45 12.06 -8.33
N GLU A 37 -9.99 12.07 -9.55
CA GLU A 37 -9.23 11.97 -10.79
C GLU A 37 -8.82 13.37 -11.28
N GLY A 38 -7.59 13.52 -11.76
CA GLY A 38 -7.15 14.78 -12.35
C GLY A 38 -5.64 14.92 -12.56
N PRO A 39 -5.22 16.00 -13.25
CA PRO A 39 -3.81 16.21 -13.62
C PRO A 39 -2.87 16.37 -12.42
N LYS A 40 -3.41 16.71 -11.24
CA LYS A 40 -2.66 16.86 -9.98
C LYS A 40 -2.84 15.68 -9.03
N THR A 41 -3.70 14.70 -9.34
CA THR A 41 -4.02 13.55 -8.50
C THR A 41 -3.82 12.25 -9.29
N ILE A 42 -4.79 11.35 -9.33
CA ILE A 42 -4.74 10.12 -10.13
C ILE A 42 -5.17 10.44 -11.56
N ARG A 43 -4.38 10.04 -12.56
CA ARG A 43 -4.70 10.25 -13.98
C ARG A 43 -4.17 9.15 -14.90
N HIS A 44 -3.57 8.14 -14.32
CA HIS A 44 -2.83 7.12 -15.03
C HIS A 44 -3.01 5.80 -14.30
N SER A 45 -2.95 4.70 -15.04
CA SER A 45 -3.02 3.38 -14.44
C SER A 45 -2.13 2.39 -15.17
N PHE A 46 -1.67 1.37 -14.45
CA PHE A 46 -1.02 0.18 -14.97
C PHE A 46 -1.84 -1.04 -14.56
N THR A 47 -2.00 -1.99 -15.47
CA THR A 47 -2.70 -3.24 -15.20
C THR A 47 -1.88 -4.42 -15.68
N ASN A 48 -1.69 -5.40 -14.78
CA ASN A 48 -0.88 -6.59 -15.03
C ASN A 48 0.46 -6.23 -15.70
N ASP A 49 0.63 -6.63 -16.96
CA ASP A 49 1.88 -6.54 -17.71
C ASP A 49 1.84 -5.44 -18.79
N ASP A 50 0.87 -4.52 -18.71
CA ASP A 50 0.82 -3.38 -19.63
C ASP A 50 1.83 -2.28 -19.29
N GLU A 51 2.07 -1.40 -20.27
CA GLU A 51 3.01 -0.26 -20.14
C GLU A 51 2.42 0.91 -19.35
N GLY A 52 1.14 0.81 -18.96
CA GLY A 52 0.36 1.89 -18.41
C GLY A 52 -0.17 2.90 -19.44
N ASP A 53 -1.28 3.54 -19.12
CA ASP A 53 -1.85 4.61 -19.95
C ASP A 53 -2.70 5.57 -19.11
N ALA A 54 -3.08 6.69 -19.71
CA ALA A 54 -4.02 7.66 -19.17
C ALA A 54 -5.31 6.99 -18.71
N LEU A 55 -5.80 7.40 -17.53
CA LEU A 55 -7.00 6.85 -16.93
C LEU A 55 -8.25 7.41 -17.64
N THR A 56 -8.58 6.88 -18.82
CA THR A 56 -9.82 7.21 -19.52
C THR A 56 -11.01 6.47 -18.92
N VAL A 57 -12.23 6.82 -19.35
CA VAL A 57 -13.47 6.11 -18.95
C VAL A 57 -13.40 4.63 -19.32
N GLU A 58 -12.85 4.31 -20.49
CA GLU A 58 -12.68 2.93 -20.98
C GLU A 58 -11.66 2.18 -20.13
N ARG A 59 -10.52 2.82 -19.80
CA ARG A 59 -9.48 2.21 -18.98
C ARG A 59 -9.96 2.00 -17.55
N TRP A 60 -10.72 2.94 -16.99
CA TRP A 60 -11.34 2.78 -15.69
C TRP A 60 -12.38 1.65 -15.66
N SER A 61 -13.18 1.54 -16.72
CA SER A 61 -14.11 0.40 -16.91
C SER A 61 -13.37 -0.93 -17.01
N TYR A 62 -12.20 -0.95 -17.66
CA TYR A 62 -11.32 -2.12 -17.69
C TYR A 62 -10.81 -2.47 -16.29
N VAL A 63 -10.33 -1.51 -15.50
CA VAL A 63 -9.88 -1.73 -14.11
C VAL A 63 -11.00 -2.34 -13.27
N ARG A 64 -12.22 -1.81 -13.35
CA ARG A 64 -13.39 -2.35 -12.63
C ARG A 64 -13.68 -3.81 -12.99
N ARG A 65 -13.63 -4.14 -14.28
CA ARG A 65 -13.80 -5.51 -14.77
C ARG A 65 -12.66 -6.42 -14.34
N LEU A 66 -11.42 -5.91 -14.35
CA LEU A 66 -10.25 -6.66 -13.89
C LEU A 66 -10.37 -7.01 -12.39
N LEU A 67 -10.97 -6.11 -11.60
CA LEU A 67 -11.26 -6.32 -10.17
C LEU A 67 -12.57 -7.08 -9.90
N SER A 68 -13.17 -7.70 -10.92
CA SER A 68 -14.29 -8.63 -10.72
C SER A 68 -13.80 -9.97 -10.19
N SER A 69 -14.63 -10.63 -9.37
CA SER A 69 -14.39 -12.00 -8.91
C SER A 69 -14.44 -13.03 -10.04
N ASP A 70 -15.10 -12.70 -11.15
CA ASP A 70 -15.26 -13.58 -12.30
C ASP A 70 -13.91 -13.82 -13.02
N ARG A 71 -13.56 -15.10 -13.16
CA ARG A 71 -12.31 -15.56 -13.75
C ARG A 71 -12.56 -16.85 -14.53
N PRO A 72 -11.89 -17.04 -15.69
CA PRO A 72 -12.03 -18.25 -16.48
C PRO A 72 -11.33 -19.48 -15.87
N PHE A 73 -10.61 -19.32 -14.76
CA PHE A 73 -9.92 -20.38 -14.03
C PHE A 73 -9.96 -20.07 -12.52
N ARG A 74 -9.88 -21.09 -11.65
CA ARG A 74 -9.80 -20.89 -10.20
C ARG A 74 -8.38 -20.96 -9.69
N PHE A 75 -7.59 -21.88 -10.25
CA PHE A 75 -6.22 -22.16 -9.80
C PHE A 75 -5.23 -22.15 -10.96
N ILE A 76 -3.99 -21.75 -10.71
CA ILE A 76 -2.96 -21.69 -11.75
C ILE A 76 -2.65 -23.08 -12.34
N GLU A 77 -2.81 -24.14 -11.54
CA GLU A 77 -2.64 -25.54 -11.96
C GLU A 77 -3.65 -26.00 -13.03
N GLU A 78 -4.71 -25.23 -13.29
CA GLU A 78 -5.72 -25.50 -14.32
C GLU A 78 -5.38 -24.85 -15.66
N LEU A 79 -4.37 -23.98 -15.68
CA LEU A 79 -3.99 -23.23 -16.87
C LEU A 79 -3.04 -24.04 -17.77
N PRO A 80 -3.05 -23.77 -19.09
CA PRO A 80 -1.97 -24.20 -19.98
C PRO A 80 -0.61 -23.75 -19.44
N GLU A 81 0.41 -24.60 -19.63
CA GLU A 81 1.76 -24.43 -19.09
C GLU A 81 2.37 -23.06 -19.46
N ASP A 82 2.19 -22.59 -20.69
CA ASP A 82 2.72 -21.30 -21.15
C ASP A 82 2.10 -20.09 -20.43
N ILE A 83 0.82 -20.20 -20.05
CA ILE A 83 0.10 -19.16 -19.30
C ILE A 83 0.49 -19.21 -17.82
N ALA A 84 0.57 -20.42 -17.24
CA ALA A 84 1.01 -20.63 -15.87
C ALA A 84 2.44 -20.09 -15.67
N ASP A 85 3.38 -20.48 -16.54
CA ASP A 85 4.77 -20.00 -16.54
C ASP A 85 4.88 -18.48 -16.54
N ARG A 86 4.06 -17.80 -17.36
CA ARG A 86 4.08 -16.34 -17.43
C ARG A 86 3.59 -15.73 -16.12
N MET A 87 2.55 -16.30 -15.53
CA MET A 87 1.99 -15.85 -14.26
C MET A 87 2.95 -16.06 -13.09
N GLU A 88 3.66 -17.20 -13.08
CA GLU A 88 4.72 -17.48 -12.11
C GLU A 88 5.89 -16.50 -12.27
N LYS A 89 6.38 -16.30 -13.49
CA LYS A 89 7.50 -15.39 -13.79
C LYS A 89 7.23 -13.96 -13.31
N ARG A 90 6.00 -13.46 -13.43
CA ARG A 90 5.62 -12.13 -12.93
C ARG A 90 5.30 -12.09 -11.43
N GLY A 91 4.97 -13.24 -10.82
CA GLY A 91 4.76 -13.38 -9.38
C GLY A 91 3.39 -12.91 -8.85
N TYR A 92 2.42 -12.64 -9.71
CA TYR A 92 1.07 -12.22 -9.31
C TYR A 92 -0.02 -12.68 -10.28
N ALA A 93 -1.24 -12.84 -9.77
CA ALA A 93 -2.41 -13.16 -10.60
C ALA A 93 -3.06 -11.91 -11.20
N THR A 94 -3.08 -10.81 -10.44
CA THR A 94 -3.75 -9.57 -10.81
C THR A 94 -2.99 -8.40 -10.21
N ARG A 95 -2.69 -7.38 -11.01
CA ARG A 95 -2.08 -6.14 -10.54
C ARG A 95 -2.81 -4.93 -11.08
N VAL A 96 -3.07 -3.96 -10.21
CA VAL A 96 -3.61 -2.64 -10.55
C VAL A 96 -2.77 -1.60 -9.84
N ILE A 97 -2.25 -0.63 -10.59
CA ILE A 97 -1.61 0.56 -10.05
C ILE A 97 -2.35 1.76 -10.62
N LEU A 98 -2.75 2.71 -9.77
CA LEU A 98 -3.29 4.00 -10.17
C LEU A 98 -2.36 5.08 -9.61
N ASP A 99 -1.90 6.01 -10.46
CA ASP A 99 -0.99 7.07 -10.04
C ASP A 99 -1.16 8.34 -10.89
N GLY A 100 -0.28 9.32 -10.67
CA GLY A 100 -0.24 10.55 -11.46
C GLY A 100 0.45 10.41 -12.82
N GLY A 101 0.95 9.23 -13.18
CA GLY A 101 1.69 8.93 -14.40
C GLY A 101 3.22 9.08 -14.30
N PRO A 102 3.97 8.70 -15.37
CA PRO A 102 5.42 8.43 -15.32
C PRO A 102 6.34 9.58 -14.84
N ARG A 103 5.84 10.82 -14.87
CA ARG A 103 6.58 12.02 -14.43
C ARG A 103 5.97 12.69 -13.21
N SER A 104 4.83 12.19 -12.73
CA SER A 104 4.16 12.78 -11.58
C SER A 104 4.86 12.37 -10.30
N ARG A 105 4.93 13.34 -9.39
CA ARG A 105 5.49 13.19 -8.04
C ARG A 105 4.55 13.77 -6.99
N ASN A 106 3.25 13.62 -7.24
CA ASN A 106 2.18 14.21 -6.42
C ASN A 106 1.84 13.42 -5.15
N GLY A 107 2.47 12.26 -4.95
CA GLY A 107 2.28 11.43 -3.74
C GLY A 107 1.03 10.57 -3.72
N TYR A 108 0.13 10.69 -4.70
CA TYR A 108 -1.06 9.85 -4.81
C TYR A 108 -0.71 8.54 -5.52
N GLU A 109 -1.07 7.41 -4.90
CA GLU A 109 -1.03 6.10 -5.55
C GLU A 109 -2.04 5.16 -4.91
N PHE A 110 -2.60 4.28 -5.72
CA PHE A 110 -3.22 3.05 -5.27
C PHE A 110 -2.49 1.88 -5.94
N HIS A 111 -2.12 0.85 -5.17
CA HIS A 111 -1.49 -0.34 -5.70
C HIS A 111 -2.12 -1.58 -5.07
N TYR A 112 -2.62 -2.46 -5.92
CA TYR A 112 -3.08 -3.79 -5.58
C TYR A 112 -2.30 -4.84 -6.35
N GLN A 113 -1.83 -5.87 -5.66
CA GLN A 113 -1.21 -7.05 -6.24
C GLN A 113 -1.75 -8.31 -5.56
N ALA A 114 -2.41 -9.17 -6.33
CA ALA A 114 -2.93 -10.43 -5.86
C ALA A 114 -1.88 -11.54 -5.91
N ARG A 115 -1.77 -12.33 -4.83
CA ARG A 115 -1.00 -13.58 -4.88
C ARG A 115 -1.60 -14.54 -5.93
N ILE A 116 -0.76 -15.44 -6.43
CA ILE A 116 -1.18 -16.48 -7.37
C ILE A 116 -2.13 -17.46 -6.66
N PRO A 117 -3.25 -17.86 -7.30
CA PRO A 117 -4.19 -18.81 -6.72
C PRO A 117 -3.67 -20.24 -6.89
N TRP A 118 -2.89 -20.71 -5.94
CA TRP A 118 -2.52 -22.12 -5.81
C TRP A 118 -3.58 -22.89 -5.03
N ARG A 119 -3.79 -24.18 -5.34
CA ARG A 119 -4.65 -25.06 -4.52
C ARG A 119 -4.13 -25.18 -3.09
N THR A 120 -2.81 -25.18 -2.94
CA THR A 120 -2.11 -25.20 -1.65
C THR A 120 -1.14 -24.02 -1.61
N PRO A 121 -1.59 -22.83 -1.20
CA PRO A 121 -0.73 -21.65 -1.15
C PRO A 121 0.29 -21.76 -0.01
N SER A 122 1.50 -21.23 -0.26
CA SER A 122 2.50 -21.10 0.80
C SER A 122 2.06 -20.08 1.86
N ARG A 123 2.37 -20.36 3.13
CA ARG A 123 1.92 -19.55 4.29
C ARG A 123 2.52 -18.14 4.32
N ASP A 124 3.60 -17.91 3.60
CA ASP A 124 4.30 -16.63 3.48
C ASP A 124 3.82 -15.78 2.29
N THR A 125 2.87 -16.29 1.49
CA THR A 125 2.33 -15.56 0.35
C THR A 125 1.03 -14.86 0.71
N VAL A 126 0.98 -13.54 0.46
CA VAL A 126 -0.20 -12.70 0.68
C VAL A 126 -0.45 -11.82 -0.53
N SER A 127 -1.71 -11.46 -0.75
CA SER A 127 -2.04 -10.33 -1.61
C SER A 127 -1.78 -9.02 -0.86
N LEU A 128 -1.36 -7.99 -1.57
CA LEU A 128 -1.05 -6.68 -1.01
C LEU A 128 -1.97 -5.63 -1.62
N LEU A 129 -2.57 -4.80 -0.77
CA LEU A 129 -3.20 -3.55 -1.17
C LEU A 129 -2.53 -2.43 -0.38
N PHE A 130 -2.09 -1.39 -1.06
CA PHE A 130 -1.68 -0.17 -0.39
C PHE A 130 -2.11 1.06 -1.18
N ALA A 131 -2.26 2.17 -0.47
CA ALA A 131 -2.49 3.47 -1.08
C ALA A 131 -1.65 4.55 -0.39
N THR A 132 -1.33 5.62 -1.10
CA THR A 132 -0.58 6.75 -0.55
C THR A 132 -1.29 8.06 -0.79
N LEU A 133 -1.25 8.93 0.22
CA LEU A 133 -1.71 10.31 0.16
C LEU A 133 -0.50 11.23 0.42
N PRO A 134 -0.35 12.33 -0.33
CA PRO A 134 0.62 13.35 0.06
C PRO A 134 0.26 13.95 1.42
N THR A 135 1.26 14.40 2.18
CA THR A 135 1.03 15.07 3.49
C THR A 135 0.18 16.33 3.35
N GLU A 136 0.20 17.00 2.19
CA GLU A 136 -0.69 18.11 1.89
C GLU A 136 -2.19 17.72 1.94
N TYR A 137 -2.54 16.48 1.58
CA TYR A 137 -3.92 15.97 1.72
C TYR A 137 -4.32 15.87 3.20
N LEU A 138 -3.39 15.42 4.06
CA LEU A 138 -3.62 15.40 5.50
C LEU A 138 -3.79 16.81 6.07
N HIS A 139 -3.01 17.78 5.60
CA HIS A 139 -3.12 19.18 6.03
C HIS A 139 -4.43 19.84 5.59
N GLU A 140 -4.86 19.57 4.36
CA GLU A 140 -6.07 20.14 3.78
C GLU A 140 -7.35 19.54 4.40
N HIS A 141 -7.38 18.23 4.61
CA HIS A 141 -8.60 17.52 5.04
C HIS A 141 -8.63 17.16 6.52
N GLY A 142 -7.50 17.29 7.21
CA GLY A 142 -7.34 16.95 8.61
C GLY A 142 -7.25 15.43 8.88
N PRO A 143 -6.76 15.06 10.07
CA PRO A 143 -6.47 13.67 10.41
C PRO A 143 -7.73 12.79 10.55
N THR A 144 -8.86 13.36 10.97
CA THR A 144 -10.14 12.65 11.04
C THR A 144 -10.55 12.14 9.66
N LYS A 145 -10.40 12.95 8.61
CA LYS A 145 -10.81 12.56 7.26
C LYS A 145 -9.92 11.47 6.68
N VAL A 146 -8.61 11.57 6.91
CA VAL A 146 -7.65 10.54 6.51
C VAL A 146 -7.93 9.21 7.23
N ARG A 147 -8.29 9.27 8.52
CA ARG A 147 -8.70 8.09 9.29
C ARG A 147 -9.99 7.47 8.75
N GLU A 148 -11.02 8.26 8.50
CA GLU A 148 -12.28 7.79 7.90
C GLU A 148 -12.04 7.11 6.56
N LEU A 149 -11.21 7.71 5.70
CA LEU A 149 -10.85 7.14 4.41
C LEU A 149 -10.17 5.77 4.56
N ALA A 150 -9.18 5.65 5.45
CA ALA A 150 -8.50 4.38 5.69
C ALA A 150 -9.45 3.29 6.22
N LEU A 151 -10.34 3.64 7.15
CA LEU A 151 -11.34 2.70 7.70
C LEU A 151 -12.38 2.29 6.66
N GLU A 152 -12.85 3.23 5.83
CA GLU A 152 -13.82 2.93 4.78
C GLU A 152 -13.21 2.03 3.71
N MET A 153 -11.95 2.27 3.31
CA MET A 153 -11.22 1.36 2.42
C MET A 153 -11.10 -0.04 3.02
N ALA A 154 -10.81 -0.14 4.32
CA ALA A 154 -10.63 -1.42 5.01
C ALA A 154 -11.94 -2.19 5.25
N SER A 155 -13.09 -1.51 5.25
CA SER A 155 -14.38 -2.05 5.73
C SER A 155 -14.87 -3.34 5.05
N GLN A 156 -14.42 -3.60 3.81
CA GLN A 156 -14.78 -4.81 3.06
C GLN A 156 -13.56 -5.68 2.72
N LEU A 157 -12.36 -5.29 3.17
CA LEU A 157 -11.15 -6.06 2.93
C LEU A 157 -11.06 -7.22 3.93
N ARG A 158 -10.79 -8.42 3.42
CA ARG A 158 -10.46 -9.60 4.24
C ARG A 158 -8.95 -9.61 4.51
N PHE A 159 -8.43 -8.60 5.20
CA PHE A 159 -7.01 -8.52 5.54
C PHE A 159 -6.72 -9.22 6.87
N ALA A 160 -5.51 -9.76 7.01
CA ALA A 160 -5.04 -10.34 8.27
C ALA A 160 -4.38 -9.27 9.16
N SER A 161 -3.61 -8.36 8.54
CA SER A 161 -2.97 -7.24 9.20
C SER A 161 -2.86 -6.03 8.27
N GLY A 162 -2.64 -4.86 8.84
CA GLY A 162 -2.47 -3.63 8.08
C GLY A 162 -1.84 -2.53 8.91
N HIS A 163 -1.28 -1.52 8.23
CA HIS A 163 -0.70 -0.35 8.89
C HIS A 163 -1.10 0.93 8.15
N VAL A 164 -1.25 1.99 8.94
CA VAL A 164 -1.40 3.36 8.44
C VAL A 164 -0.33 4.21 9.11
N GLY A 165 0.42 4.97 8.32
CA GLY A 165 1.46 5.82 8.89
C GLY A 165 2.25 6.61 7.85
N PHE A 166 3.20 7.39 8.35
CA PHE A 166 4.10 8.17 7.50
C PHE A 166 5.10 7.26 6.79
N ALA A 167 5.32 7.53 5.51
CA ALA A 167 6.30 6.85 4.69
C ALA A 167 7.00 7.83 3.75
N LEU A 168 8.16 7.42 3.25
CA LEU A 168 8.84 8.08 2.15
C LEU A 168 8.57 7.29 0.87
N ARG A 169 7.92 7.93 -0.09
CA ARG A 169 7.76 7.42 -1.44
C ARG A 169 8.97 7.81 -2.27
N LEU A 170 9.70 6.83 -2.77
CA LEU A 170 10.86 7.02 -3.64
C LEU A 170 10.45 6.86 -5.10
N TYR A 171 10.91 7.77 -5.96
CA TYR A 171 10.63 7.73 -7.40
C TYR A 171 11.85 7.22 -8.17
N TRP A 172 11.69 6.10 -8.87
CA TRP A 172 12.76 5.51 -9.68
C TRP A 172 13.01 6.33 -10.97
N PRO A 173 14.27 6.43 -11.47
CA PRO A 173 15.50 5.86 -10.93
C PRO A 173 16.11 6.70 -9.81
N LEU A 174 16.42 6.04 -8.69
CA LEU A 174 17.27 6.61 -7.64
C LEU A 174 18.71 6.57 -8.15
N ARG A 175 19.27 7.70 -8.61
CA ARG A 175 20.71 7.76 -8.90
C ARG A 175 21.44 8.04 -7.59
N ARG A 176 22.52 7.29 -7.32
CA ARG A 176 23.36 7.43 -6.10
C ARG A 176 23.90 8.85 -5.86
N ALA A 177 23.93 9.71 -6.89
CA ALA A 177 24.46 11.07 -6.82
C ALA A 177 23.47 12.12 -6.31
N ASP A 178 22.24 11.71 -5.96
CA ASP A 178 21.20 12.66 -5.58
C ASP A 178 21.22 12.97 -4.07
N GLU A 179 22.10 13.88 -3.66
CA GLU A 179 22.14 14.49 -2.31
C GLU A 179 20.83 15.20 -1.89
N SER A 180 19.85 15.30 -2.78
CA SER A 180 18.58 16.00 -2.56
C SER A 180 17.52 15.20 -1.78
N ILE A 181 17.84 14.02 -1.23
CA ILE A 181 17.01 13.36 -0.21
C ILE A 181 17.22 14.06 1.15
N ARG A 182 16.93 15.35 1.17
CA ARG A 182 16.76 16.18 2.35
C ARG A 182 15.46 16.94 2.15
N SER A 183 14.33 16.22 2.11
CA SER A 183 13.04 16.88 2.23
C SER A 183 12.96 17.46 3.64
N SER A 184 12.80 18.77 3.69
CA SER A 184 12.69 19.57 4.88
C SER A 184 11.48 19.11 5.71
N GLY A 185 11.73 18.46 6.85
CA GLY A 185 10.69 18.02 7.79
C GLY A 185 10.08 19.18 8.59
N HIS A 186 9.50 20.16 7.89
CA HIS A 186 9.05 21.40 8.51
C HIS A 186 7.69 21.32 9.23
N ASP A 187 6.85 20.31 8.95
CA ASP A 187 5.49 20.24 9.50
C ASP A 187 5.29 19.08 10.49
N LEU A 188 5.90 19.23 11.66
CA LEU A 188 5.80 18.33 12.82
C LEU A 188 4.48 18.42 13.64
N PRO A 189 3.69 19.52 13.66
CA PRO A 189 2.48 19.60 14.48
C PRO A 189 1.30 18.72 14.00
N THR A 190 0.90 18.83 12.72
CA THR A 190 -0.18 18.00 12.15
C THR A 190 0.18 16.51 12.15
N TYR A 191 1.49 16.25 12.01
CA TYR A 191 2.10 14.94 12.17
C TYR A 191 1.76 14.31 13.54
N ARG A 192 1.91 15.07 14.63
CA ARG A 192 1.69 14.59 16.00
C ARG A 192 0.22 14.28 16.27
N GLU A 193 -0.70 15.09 15.76
CA GLU A 193 -2.13 14.85 15.94
C GLU A 193 -2.58 13.57 15.24
N PHE A 194 -2.10 13.32 14.01
CA PHE A 194 -2.39 12.09 13.29
C PHE A 194 -1.79 10.86 13.99
N ALA A 195 -0.53 10.95 14.45
CA ALA A 195 0.12 9.87 15.20
C ALA A 195 -0.64 9.53 16.50
N ARG A 196 -1.15 10.54 17.24
CA ARG A 196 -1.99 10.33 18.43
C ARG A 196 -3.33 9.66 18.12
N LEU A 197 -3.96 9.99 16.99
CA LEU A 197 -5.22 9.34 16.59
C LEU A 197 -5.05 7.89 16.17
N LEU A 198 -3.87 7.54 15.65
CA LEU A 198 -3.51 6.17 15.29
C LEU A 198 -3.01 5.36 16.48
N GLU A 199 -2.60 6.00 17.58
CA GLU A 199 -1.99 5.34 18.76
C GLU A 199 -2.74 4.08 19.25
N PRO A 200 -4.09 4.05 19.34
CA PRO A 200 -4.80 2.85 19.79
C PRO A 200 -4.74 1.66 18.81
N TRP A 201 -4.30 1.91 17.57
CA TRP A 201 -4.31 0.98 16.44
C TRP A 201 -2.92 0.69 15.89
N LEU A 202 -1.90 1.40 16.37
CA LEU A 202 -0.51 1.00 16.16
C LEU A 202 -0.32 -0.33 16.86
N GLU A 203 0.23 -1.33 16.17
CA GLU A 203 0.66 -2.53 16.86
C GLU A 203 1.58 -2.09 18.01
N PRO A 204 1.26 -2.44 19.27
CA PRO A 204 2.20 -2.22 20.35
C PRO A 204 3.48 -2.94 19.92
N LEU A 205 4.57 -2.18 19.82
CA LEU A 205 5.89 -2.75 19.54
C LEU A 205 6.00 -4.00 20.41
N PRO A 206 6.27 -5.19 19.84
CA PRO A 206 6.44 -6.39 20.62
C PRO A 206 7.70 -6.19 21.47
N LEU A 207 7.49 -5.63 22.65
CA LEU A 207 8.47 -5.40 23.69
C LEU A 207 8.64 -6.65 24.55
N THR A 208 8.09 -7.78 24.09
CA THR A 208 8.09 -9.03 24.82
C THR A 208 9.52 -9.48 25.08
N GLU A 209 9.77 -9.82 26.34
CA GLU A 209 10.93 -10.53 26.84
C GLU A 209 10.93 -11.99 26.34
N THR A 210 10.62 -12.24 25.07
CA THR A 210 10.60 -13.59 24.53
C THR A 210 12.02 -14.13 24.46
N THR A 211 12.42 -14.81 25.54
CA THR A 211 13.53 -15.74 25.68
C THR A 211 13.26 -17.00 24.86
N GLY A 212 13.10 -16.84 23.55
CA GLY A 212 13.13 -17.92 22.57
C GLY A 212 14.42 -17.86 21.77
N GLU A 213 14.82 -18.97 21.14
CA GLU A 213 16.09 -19.14 20.41
C GLU A 213 16.33 -18.13 19.25
N GLN A 214 15.33 -17.33 18.90
CA GLN A 214 15.46 -16.14 18.05
C GLN A 214 15.26 -14.90 18.94
N GLY A 215 16.36 -14.36 19.44
CA GLY A 215 16.36 -13.16 20.27
C GLY A 215 15.63 -11.99 19.61
N ASN A 216 15.16 -11.05 20.45
CA ASN A 216 14.44 -9.85 20.03
C ASN A 216 15.12 -9.18 18.82
N LEU A 217 14.37 -9.02 17.72
CA LEU A 217 14.83 -8.46 16.43
C LEU A 217 15.58 -7.13 16.59
N TYR A 218 15.21 -6.33 17.60
CA TYR A 218 15.83 -5.04 17.89
C TYR A 218 17.20 -5.17 18.58
N ASN A 219 17.39 -6.18 19.44
CA ASN A 219 18.68 -6.50 20.03
C ASN A 219 19.67 -7.00 18.96
N ALA A 220 19.20 -7.78 17.99
CA ALA A 220 20.01 -8.23 16.86
C ALA A 220 20.47 -7.07 15.95
N MET A 221 19.74 -5.94 15.95
CA MET A 221 20.09 -4.70 15.25
C MET A 221 20.85 -3.69 16.14
N GLY A 222 21.18 -4.05 17.38
CA GLY A 222 21.99 -3.23 18.29
C GLY A 222 21.24 -2.06 18.96
N PHE A 223 19.91 -2.06 18.97
CA PHE A 223 19.12 -1.02 19.63
C PHE A 223 18.58 -1.50 20.97
N THR A 224 18.64 -0.66 22.00
CA THR A 224 17.98 -0.92 23.29
C THR A 224 16.47 -0.74 23.16
N GLN A 225 15.68 -1.41 24.01
CA GLN A 225 14.22 -1.20 24.06
C GLN A 225 13.84 0.27 24.27
N GLU A 226 14.62 1.01 25.05
CA GLU A 226 14.36 2.42 25.34
C GLU A 226 14.69 3.33 24.14
N GLU A 227 15.70 3.00 23.35
CA GLU A 227 15.98 3.69 22.08
C GLU A 227 14.89 3.42 21.04
N VAL A 228 14.41 2.18 20.92
CA VAL A 228 13.31 1.83 20.02
C VAL A 228 12.02 2.54 20.45
N ARG A 229 11.72 2.56 21.77
CA ARG A 229 10.57 3.31 22.32
C ARG A 229 10.71 4.81 22.11
N ARG A 230 11.88 5.39 22.34
CA ARG A 230 12.11 6.83 22.11
C ARG A 230 11.99 7.18 20.63
N TRP A 231 12.51 6.33 19.75
CA TRP A 231 12.40 6.52 18.30
C TRP A 231 10.96 6.40 17.82
N SER A 232 10.20 5.40 18.29
CA SER A 232 8.79 5.23 17.96
C SER A 232 7.91 6.35 18.53
N ARG A 233 8.26 6.88 19.71
CA ARG A 233 7.54 7.97 20.39
C ARG A 233 7.96 9.38 19.98
N ARG A 234 9.08 9.58 19.26
CA ARG A 234 9.50 10.93 18.79
C ARG A 234 8.45 11.66 17.94
N PHE A 235 7.52 10.86 17.45
CA PHE A 235 6.44 11.19 16.57
C PHE A 235 5.13 11.52 17.34
N LEU A 236 5.06 11.21 18.64
CA LEU A 236 3.96 11.48 19.57
C LEU A 236 4.28 12.63 20.55
N ASP A 237 5.57 12.78 20.92
CA ASP A 237 6.12 13.82 21.81
C ASP A 237 6.48 15.10 21.05
#